data_AF-A0A966UR68-F1
#
_entry.id   AF-A0A966UR68-F1
#
_cell.length_a   1.000
_cell.length_b   1.000
_cell.length_c   1.000
_cell.angle_alpha   90.00
_cell.angle_beta   90.00
_cell.angle_gamma   90.00
#
_symmetry.space_group_name_H-M   'P 1'
#
loop_
_entity.id
_entity.type
_entity.pdbx_description
1 polymer ?
#
loop_
_entity_poly.entity_id
_entity_poly.type
_entity_poly.pdbx_seq_one_letter_code
_entity_poly.pdbx_strand_id
1 'polypeptide(L)'
;MISTNSYVTDIFKKNTSVQTGVGCYIEYNMNSMCELTSSDISGPEQNLVSGRDVFKKLFPIDTIIKPFRPVSAGIKYAIAGDVALNSYINPRGGVYPLNYRTYYPGVDASYKYWISNKGEGATITISYPKTVVTNKIVAKFEISHSIPATWSIYATIAGGSETLLLSGTNSDIPGFVNGQYNAGQLNIYYTGSAWSKNSSDHNMASQIGITSLKLVFGGVSNKYVGVIELSPRWCKDVTFRVVDFSITKESSYSQDNVLPVGFVSANLMTISLNGYDDNIEDPARQIINYDKSDSYAIDTSKIYLYKQAELNPYIIVYHSNGSYGSGSNKYDKIVQGKFYMDTWQNGEYNEVSINALDGAKILQETIAPSILCDGYSIVAILRRLLDAIGFTNYNFNLTDDDQSIISPNYWWTDDSRTVWDSIQELCRDAQLTAVFDEYNVLQFYTREYMYDATQSAVWDFTYDKDEASGLLPNIVSLNKTDVPTANQITVRWMSAQTSQYDSTAAPLWRSENSFLAAAALVGDLNDTDV
;
A
#
# COMPACT_ATOMS: atom_id res chain seq x y z
N MET A 1 6.88 16.50 -2.38
CA MET A 1 6.56 17.80 -3.06
C MET A 1 5.10 18.13 -2.76
N ILE A 2 4.67 19.39 -2.81
CA ILE A 2 3.25 19.71 -2.55
C ILE A 2 2.41 19.25 -3.76
N SER A 3 1.85 18.04 -3.68
CA SER A 3 0.88 17.55 -4.67
C SER A 3 -0.48 18.19 -4.40
N THR A 4 -0.72 19.36 -4.98
CA THR A 4 -1.96 20.12 -4.81
C THR A 4 -2.40 20.78 -6.12
N ASN A 5 -3.62 21.31 -6.14
CA ASN A 5 -4.15 22.01 -7.30
C ASN A 5 -3.30 23.26 -7.62
N SER A 6 -3.29 23.69 -8.89
CA SER A 6 -2.50 24.84 -9.33
C SER A 6 -2.85 26.15 -8.62
N TYR A 7 -4.08 26.27 -8.11
CA TYR A 7 -4.55 27.44 -7.37
C TYR A 7 -3.86 27.57 -6.00
N VAL A 8 -3.75 26.46 -5.25
CA VAL A 8 -3.06 26.42 -3.96
C VAL A 8 -1.55 26.61 -4.17
N THR A 9 -0.98 26.04 -5.23
CA THR A 9 0.41 26.31 -5.64
C THR A 9 0.64 27.81 -5.91
N ASP A 10 -0.30 28.46 -6.59
CA ASP A 10 -0.26 29.90 -6.87
C ASP A 10 -0.37 30.75 -5.59
N ILE A 11 -1.15 30.33 -4.59
CA ILE A 11 -1.22 31.02 -3.29
C ILE A 11 0.16 31.12 -2.66
N PHE A 12 0.92 30.02 -2.64
CA PHE A 12 2.27 30.02 -2.08
C PHE A 12 3.27 30.80 -2.93
N LYS A 13 3.07 30.89 -4.24
CA LYS A 13 3.99 31.56 -5.17
C LYS A 13 3.75 33.06 -5.33
N LYS A 14 2.51 33.54 -5.13
CA LYS A 14 2.10 34.91 -5.51
C LYS A 14 1.62 35.77 -4.34
N ASN A 15 1.39 35.20 -3.15
CA ASN A 15 0.90 35.96 -2.00
C ASN A 15 1.99 36.18 -0.94
N THR A 16 1.93 37.32 -0.26
CA THR A 16 2.85 37.68 0.85
C THR A 16 2.39 37.16 2.21
N SER A 17 1.14 36.69 2.31
CA SER A 17 0.57 36.15 3.55
C SER A 17 -0.31 34.94 3.24
N VAL A 18 -0.07 33.83 3.93
CA VAL A 18 -0.86 32.60 3.82
C VAL A 18 -1.29 32.19 5.23
N GLN A 19 -2.57 31.93 5.43
CA GLN A 19 -3.08 31.38 6.67
C GLN A 19 -3.13 29.85 6.54
N THR A 20 -2.46 29.16 7.45
CA THR A 20 -2.37 27.70 7.47
C THR A 20 -2.78 27.12 8.81
N GLY A 21 -3.25 25.88 8.80
CA GLY A 21 -3.50 25.06 9.98
C GLY A 21 -2.97 23.64 9.77
N VAL A 22 -3.02 22.83 10.82
CA VAL A 22 -2.64 21.42 10.78
C VAL A 22 -3.83 20.55 11.15
N GLY A 23 -3.90 19.36 10.57
CA GLY A 23 -4.90 18.37 10.93
C GLY A 23 -4.42 16.96 10.69
N CYS A 24 -5.09 16.01 11.32
CA CYS A 24 -4.82 14.60 11.17
C CYS A 24 -6.10 13.82 11.45
N TYR A 25 -6.31 12.73 10.71
CA TYR A 25 -7.25 11.70 11.09
C TYR A 25 -6.55 10.36 11.20
N ILE A 26 -7.07 9.49 12.05
CA ILE A 26 -6.56 8.15 12.29
C ILE A 26 -7.54 7.16 11.68
N GLU A 27 -7.05 6.27 10.82
CA GLU A 27 -7.81 5.15 10.29
C GLU A 27 -7.37 3.85 10.95
N TYR A 28 -8.32 3.19 11.62
CA TYR A 28 -8.12 1.92 12.28
C TYR A 28 -8.70 0.78 11.44
N ASN A 29 -7.88 -0.25 11.18
CA ASN A 29 -8.37 -1.51 10.61
C ASN A 29 -8.98 -2.39 11.68
N MET A 30 -10.30 -2.58 11.68
CA MET A 30 -10.95 -3.42 12.70
C MET A 30 -10.53 -4.89 12.61
N ASN A 31 -10.13 -5.38 11.42
CA ASN A 31 -9.59 -6.72 11.28
C ASN A 31 -8.25 -6.85 12.01
N SER A 32 -7.36 -5.86 11.88
CA SER A 32 -6.06 -5.86 12.59
C SER A 32 -6.21 -5.57 14.08
N MET A 33 -7.28 -4.89 14.50
CA MET A 33 -7.55 -4.60 15.91
C MET A 33 -8.25 -5.76 16.63
N CYS A 34 -8.72 -6.78 15.92
CA CYS A 34 -9.31 -7.98 16.51
C CYS A 34 -8.40 -9.19 16.30
N GLU A 35 -8.42 -10.12 17.25
CA GLU A 35 -7.77 -11.44 17.06
C GLU A 35 -8.66 -12.36 16.23
N LEU A 36 -8.72 -12.11 14.92
CA LEU A 36 -9.48 -12.97 14.00
C LEU A 36 -8.70 -14.24 13.65
N THR A 37 -9.43 -15.33 13.58
CA THR A 37 -8.95 -16.67 13.23
C THR A 37 -9.75 -17.23 12.04
N SER A 38 -9.34 -18.38 11.51
CA SER A 38 -10.04 -19.02 10.38
C SER A 38 -11.50 -19.42 10.70
N SER A 39 -11.90 -19.51 11.96
CA SER A 39 -13.29 -19.77 12.36
C SER A 39 -14.18 -18.52 12.32
N ASP A 40 -13.57 -17.33 12.29
CA ASP A 40 -14.30 -16.05 12.28
C ASP A 40 -14.73 -15.64 10.87
N ILE A 41 -14.36 -16.41 9.85
CA ILE A 41 -14.76 -16.19 8.47
C ILE A 41 -15.39 -17.44 7.87
N SER A 42 -16.49 -17.24 7.15
CA SER A 42 -17.20 -18.29 6.43
C SER A 42 -17.51 -17.86 5.00
N GLY A 43 -17.64 -18.82 4.11
CA GLY A 43 -17.99 -18.61 2.71
C GLY A 43 -18.33 -19.92 2.01
N PRO A 44 -18.58 -19.88 0.68
CA PRO A 44 -18.97 -21.08 -0.05
C PRO A 44 -17.83 -22.12 -0.07
N GLU A 45 -18.20 -23.38 -0.08
CA GLU A 45 -17.23 -24.47 -0.23
C GLU A 45 -16.61 -24.42 -1.63
N GLN A 46 -15.29 -24.56 -1.69
CA GLN A 46 -14.57 -24.63 -2.96
C GLN A 46 -14.68 -26.02 -3.56
N ASN A 47 -14.83 -26.07 -4.88
CA ASN A 47 -14.97 -27.33 -5.61
C ASN A 47 -13.72 -28.22 -5.45
N LEU A 48 -13.97 -29.52 -5.23
CA LEU A 48 -12.94 -30.54 -5.22
C LEU A 48 -12.36 -30.71 -6.63
N VAL A 49 -11.04 -30.85 -6.72
CA VAL A 49 -10.39 -31.28 -7.97
C VAL A 49 -9.86 -32.68 -7.79
N SER A 50 -10.35 -33.60 -8.61
CA SER A 50 -10.01 -35.03 -8.53
C SER A 50 -10.20 -35.61 -7.13
N GLY A 51 -11.26 -35.18 -6.43
CA GLY A 51 -11.59 -35.61 -5.07
C GLY A 51 -10.73 -35.01 -3.95
N ARG A 52 -9.94 -33.96 -4.22
CA ARG A 52 -9.06 -33.29 -3.25
C ARG A 52 -9.36 -31.80 -3.12
N ASP A 53 -9.19 -31.28 -1.90
CA ASP A 53 -9.32 -29.86 -1.52
C ASP A 53 -8.10 -29.02 -1.95
N VAL A 54 -7.72 -29.09 -3.23
CA VAL A 54 -6.52 -28.38 -3.73
C VAL A 54 -6.76 -26.86 -3.73
N PHE A 55 -7.94 -26.41 -4.20
CA PHE A 55 -8.29 -24.99 -4.19
C PHE A 55 -8.27 -24.41 -2.78
N LYS A 56 -8.79 -25.14 -1.78
CA LYS A 56 -8.82 -24.69 -0.38
C LYS A 56 -7.43 -24.46 0.20
N LYS A 57 -6.43 -25.22 -0.24
CA LYS A 57 -5.03 -25.05 0.20
C LYS A 57 -4.32 -23.89 -0.50
N LEU A 58 -4.64 -23.68 -1.78
CA LEU A 58 -4.01 -22.63 -2.61
C LEU A 58 -4.64 -21.25 -2.39
N PHE A 59 -5.96 -21.21 -2.17
CA PHE A 59 -6.77 -19.99 -2.05
C PHE A 59 -7.68 -20.06 -0.81
N PRO A 60 -7.12 -20.19 0.40
CA PRO A 60 -7.93 -20.36 1.61
C PRO A 60 -8.70 -19.08 1.95
N ILE A 61 -9.90 -19.21 2.53
CA ILE A 61 -10.78 -18.07 2.79
C ILE A 61 -10.25 -17.14 3.90
N ASP A 62 -9.47 -17.69 4.82
CA ASP A 62 -8.82 -16.93 5.90
C ASP A 62 -7.87 -15.85 5.39
N THR A 63 -7.44 -15.90 4.11
CA THR A 63 -6.64 -14.84 3.51
C THR A 63 -7.36 -13.50 3.52
N ILE A 64 -8.68 -13.45 3.49
CA ILE A 64 -9.42 -12.18 3.42
C ILE A 64 -9.23 -11.33 4.69
N ILE A 65 -8.95 -11.96 5.82
CA ILE A 65 -8.90 -11.32 7.15
C ILE A 65 -7.48 -11.14 7.71
N LYS A 66 -6.45 -11.80 7.16
CA LYS A 66 -5.08 -11.64 7.70
C LYS A 66 -4.53 -10.24 7.41
N PRO A 67 -3.61 -9.74 8.25
CA PRO A 67 -3.04 -8.40 8.11
C PRO A 67 -2.16 -8.30 6.85
N PHE A 68 -1.87 -7.06 6.45
CA PHE A 68 -1.05 -6.69 5.29
C PHE A 68 -1.56 -7.30 3.98
N ARG A 69 -2.43 -6.55 3.29
CA ARG A 69 -3.00 -6.91 2.00
C ARG A 69 -2.63 -5.88 0.95
N PRO A 70 -2.48 -6.29 -0.31
CA PRO A 70 -2.22 -5.36 -1.40
C PRO A 70 -3.23 -4.21 -1.38
N VAL A 71 -2.73 -3.02 -1.68
CA VAL A 71 -3.57 -1.82 -1.77
C VAL A 71 -4.45 -1.90 -3.02
N SER A 72 -3.87 -2.34 -4.13
CA SER A 72 -4.55 -2.56 -5.41
C SER A 72 -4.42 -4.00 -5.91
N ALA A 73 -5.32 -4.38 -6.80
CA ALA A 73 -5.21 -5.58 -7.63
C ALA A 73 -3.99 -5.52 -8.56
N GLY A 74 -3.61 -6.68 -9.11
CA GLY A 74 -2.54 -6.78 -10.10
C GLY A 74 -1.69 -8.05 -9.99
N ILE A 75 -1.97 -8.92 -9.02
CA ILE A 75 -1.24 -10.17 -8.81
C ILE A 75 -2.21 -11.31 -9.10
N LYS A 76 -2.16 -11.84 -10.32
CA LYS A 76 -2.99 -12.94 -10.79
C LYS A 76 -2.33 -14.28 -10.51
N TYR A 77 -3.06 -15.23 -9.95
CA TYR A 77 -2.63 -16.62 -9.91
C TYR A 77 -3.12 -17.41 -11.14
N ALA A 78 -2.21 -18.18 -11.73
CA ALA A 78 -2.47 -18.98 -12.92
C ALA A 78 -3.37 -20.18 -12.59
N ILE A 79 -4.59 -20.15 -13.10
CA ILE A 79 -5.58 -21.23 -12.97
C ILE A 79 -5.85 -21.82 -14.34
N ALA A 80 -5.91 -23.15 -14.42
CA ALA A 80 -6.14 -23.84 -15.67
C ALA A 80 -7.46 -23.38 -16.33
N GLY A 81 -7.38 -22.91 -17.58
CA GLY A 81 -8.52 -22.39 -18.33
C GLY A 81 -8.93 -20.94 -18.00
N ASP A 82 -8.17 -20.23 -17.16
CA ASP A 82 -8.35 -18.79 -16.90
C ASP A 82 -7.13 -17.92 -17.30
N VAL A 83 -6.10 -18.57 -17.85
CA VAL A 83 -4.97 -17.90 -18.52
C VAL A 83 -5.22 -17.95 -20.02
N ALA A 84 -5.29 -16.79 -20.66
CA ALA A 84 -5.48 -16.65 -22.11
C ALA A 84 -4.15 -16.43 -22.85
N LEU A 85 -4.16 -16.59 -24.17
CA LEU A 85 -3.04 -16.18 -25.04
C LEU A 85 -2.70 -14.70 -24.80
N ASN A 86 -1.41 -14.36 -24.72
CA ASN A 86 -0.90 -13.00 -24.46
C ASN A 86 -1.31 -12.37 -23.11
N SER A 87 -1.81 -13.17 -22.16
CA SER A 87 -2.08 -12.71 -20.76
C SER A 87 -0.92 -12.96 -19.80
N TYR A 88 0.23 -13.39 -20.34
CA TYR A 88 1.49 -13.53 -19.64
C TYR A 88 2.60 -12.95 -20.52
N ILE A 89 3.60 -12.36 -19.87
CA ILE A 89 4.80 -11.81 -20.52
C ILE A 89 6.00 -12.37 -19.75
N ASN A 90 7.16 -12.49 -20.42
CA ASN A 90 8.39 -12.89 -19.76
C ASN A 90 8.65 -11.98 -18.53
N PRO A 91 8.72 -12.54 -17.32
CA PRO A 91 8.94 -11.76 -16.10
C PRO A 91 10.38 -11.25 -15.95
N ARG A 92 11.35 -11.66 -16.78
CA ARG A 92 12.78 -11.27 -16.70
C ARG A 92 13.05 -9.84 -17.18
N GLY A 93 12.26 -9.37 -18.14
CA GLY A 93 12.43 -8.03 -18.74
C GLY A 93 12.16 -6.90 -17.75
N GLY A 94 12.91 -5.80 -17.91
CA GLY A 94 12.78 -4.59 -17.08
C GLY A 94 11.45 -3.85 -17.31
N VAL A 95 10.95 -3.87 -18.55
CA VAL A 95 9.63 -3.32 -18.90
C VAL A 95 8.59 -4.43 -18.87
N TYR A 96 7.40 -4.12 -18.37
CA TYR A 96 6.29 -5.06 -18.35
C TYR A 96 4.96 -4.42 -18.74
N PRO A 97 4.46 -4.74 -19.95
CA PRO A 97 3.39 -3.98 -20.59
C PRO A 97 1.99 -4.31 -20.07
N LEU A 98 1.82 -5.36 -19.25
CA LEU A 98 0.52 -5.73 -18.69
C LEU A 98 0.28 -5.08 -17.33
N ASN A 99 -0.95 -4.64 -17.08
CA ASN A 99 -1.35 -4.06 -15.79
C ASN A 99 -1.39 -5.07 -14.63
N TYR A 100 -1.30 -6.37 -14.92
CA TYR A 100 -1.26 -7.43 -13.92
C TYR A 100 -0.19 -8.46 -14.25
N ARG A 101 0.35 -9.12 -13.23
CA ARG A 101 1.37 -10.14 -13.32
C ARG A 101 0.76 -11.50 -13.02
N THR A 102 1.14 -12.51 -13.79
CA THR A 102 0.61 -13.87 -13.63
C THR A 102 1.66 -14.75 -12.97
N TYR A 103 1.31 -15.34 -11.82
CA TYR A 103 2.19 -16.20 -11.03
C TYR A 103 1.59 -17.59 -10.84
N TYR A 104 2.45 -18.58 -10.65
CA TYR A 104 2.00 -19.90 -10.24
C TYR A 104 1.58 -19.88 -8.76
N PRO A 105 0.38 -20.39 -8.41
CA PRO A 105 0.00 -20.53 -7.00
C PRO A 105 0.82 -21.65 -6.36
N GLY A 106 1.49 -21.34 -5.26
CA GLY A 106 2.25 -22.29 -4.46
C GLY A 106 1.62 -22.49 -3.09
N VAL A 107 1.82 -23.68 -2.49
CA VAL A 107 1.46 -23.88 -1.08
C VAL A 107 2.29 -23.00 -0.15
N ASP A 108 3.54 -22.73 -0.53
CA ASP A 108 4.50 -21.90 0.21
C ASP A 108 4.51 -20.43 -0.25
N ALA A 109 3.56 -20.02 -1.11
CA ALA A 109 3.44 -18.63 -1.50
C ALA A 109 3.04 -17.78 -0.28
N SER A 110 3.83 -16.74 0.03
CA SER A 110 3.60 -15.87 1.19
C SER A 110 2.30 -15.08 1.06
N TYR A 111 2.07 -14.43 -0.08
CA TYR A 111 0.81 -13.76 -0.37
C TYR A 111 -0.19 -14.71 -1.03
N LYS A 112 -1.44 -14.72 -0.56
CA LYS A 112 -2.57 -15.45 -1.15
C LYS A 112 -3.84 -14.62 -1.02
N TYR A 113 -4.80 -14.90 -1.89
CA TYR A 113 -6.15 -14.36 -1.81
C TYR A 113 -7.17 -15.48 -2.07
N TRP A 114 -8.42 -15.25 -1.70
CA TRP A 114 -9.47 -16.24 -1.88
C TRP A 114 -10.06 -16.12 -3.27
N ILE A 115 -10.48 -17.24 -3.85
CA ILE A 115 -11.11 -17.27 -5.17
C ILE A 115 -12.44 -18.03 -5.14
N SER A 116 -13.43 -17.52 -5.88
CA SER A 116 -14.74 -18.15 -6.05
C SER A 116 -14.65 -19.44 -6.86
N ASN A 117 -15.72 -20.23 -6.85
CA ASN A 117 -15.90 -21.27 -7.87
C ASN A 117 -16.16 -20.61 -9.23
N LYS A 118 -15.83 -21.33 -10.31
CA LYS A 118 -15.96 -20.83 -11.68
C LYS A 118 -17.43 -20.61 -12.02
N GLY A 119 -17.80 -19.40 -12.43
CA GLY A 119 -19.19 -19.07 -12.80
C GLY A 119 -20.12 -18.80 -11.62
N GLU A 120 -19.66 -18.97 -10.39
CA GLU A 120 -20.50 -18.89 -9.19
C GLU A 120 -20.26 -17.58 -8.43
N GLY A 121 -21.33 -17.06 -7.82
CA GLY A 121 -21.23 -15.95 -6.87
C GLY A 121 -20.75 -16.44 -5.50
N ALA A 122 -20.59 -15.53 -4.55
CA ALA A 122 -20.22 -15.90 -3.19
C ALA A 122 -20.90 -15.02 -2.15
N THR A 123 -21.08 -15.62 -0.98
CA THR A 123 -21.45 -14.95 0.25
C THR A 123 -20.33 -15.19 1.25
N ILE A 124 -19.58 -14.14 1.59
CA ILE A 124 -18.46 -14.19 2.54
C ILE A 124 -18.91 -13.44 3.78
N THR A 125 -18.84 -14.08 4.95
CA THR A 125 -19.26 -13.49 6.22
C THR A 125 -18.11 -13.54 7.21
N ILE A 126 -17.77 -12.39 7.79
CA ILE A 126 -16.84 -12.25 8.91
C ILE A 126 -17.66 -12.00 10.17
N SER A 127 -17.36 -12.74 11.23
CA SER A 127 -17.91 -12.55 12.57
C SER A 127 -16.81 -11.97 13.46
N TYR A 128 -17.11 -10.90 14.19
CA TYR A 128 -16.13 -10.29 15.08
C TYR A 128 -16.31 -10.84 16.50
N PRO A 129 -15.20 -11.13 17.22
CA PRO A 129 -15.25 -11.66 18.59
C PRO A 129 -15.81 -10.64 19.59
N LYS A 130 -15.85 -9.36 19.21
CA LYS A 130 -16.40 -8.24 19.98
C LYS A 130 -17.08 -7.25 19.05
N THR A 131 -17.89 -6.36 19.62
CA THR A 131 -18.46 -5.25 18.86
C THR A 131 -17.34 -4.33 18.36
N VAL A 132 -17.21 -4.24 17.04
CA VAL A 132 -16.27 -3.33 16.36
C VAL A 132 -17.01 -2.11 15.87
N VAL A 133 -16.28 -1.01 15.74
CA VAL A 133 -16.83 0.28 15.32
C VAL A 133 -16.42 0.54 13.87
N THR A 134 -17.32 1.07 13.05
CA THR A 134 -17.02 1.38 11.65
C THR A 134 -17.75 2.61 11.16
N ASN A 135 -17.09 3.37 10.29
CA ASN A 135 -17.69 4.43 9.47
C ASN A 135 -17.16 4.43 8.02
N LYS A 136 -16.36 3.42 7.67
CA LYS A 136 -15.85 3.15 6.34
C LYS A 136 -15.70 1.63 6.19
N ILE A 137 -16.08 1.06 5.06
CA ILE A 137 -15.83 -0.37 4.77
C ILE A 137 -15.03 -0.46 3.48
N VAL A 138 -14.03 -1.32 3.49
CA VAL A 138 -13.13 -1.56 2.37
C VAL A 138 -13.31 -3.01 1.92
N ALA A 139 -13.65 -3.20 0.65
CA ALA A 139 -13.63 -4.50 -0.01
C ALA A 139 -12.66 -4.42 -1.20
N LYS A 140 -11.75 -5.39 -1.31
CA LYS A 140 -10.75 -5.43 -2.39
C LYS A 140 -10.92 -6.69 -3.21
N PHE A 141 -10.96 -6.53 -4.53
CA PHE A 141 -11.10 -7.60 -5.50
C PHE A 141 -9.84 -7.73 -6.35
N GLU A 142 -9.46 -8.96 -6.72
CA GLU A 142 -8.43 -9.22 -7.72
C GLU A 142 -9.07 -9.23 -9.13
N ILE A 143 -9.07 -8.06 -9.75
CA ILE A 143 -9.81 -7.81 -11.01
C ILE A 143 -9.14 -8.39 -12.25
N SER A 144 -7.90 -8.91 -12.15
CA SER A 144 -7.22 -9.60 -13.27
C SER A 144 -7.84 -10.95 -13.65
N HIS A 145 -8.68 -11.53 -12.77
CA HIS A 145 -9.51 -12.68 -13.09
C HIS A 145 -10.83 -12.23 -13.74
N SER A 146 -11.67 -11.54 -12.96
CA SER A 146 -12.89 -10.88 -13.42
C SER A 146 -13.43 -9.92 -12.34
N ILE A 147 -14.40 -9.09 -12.74
CA ILE A 147 -15.10 -8.16 -11.85
C ILE A 147 -16.55 -8.62 -11.71
N PRO A 148 -17.07 -8.82 -10.49
CA PRO A 148 -18.46 -9.21 -10.30
C PRO A 148 -19.40 -8.13 -10.83
N ALA A 149 -20.48 -8.54 -11.51
CA ALA A 149 -21.43 -7.59 -12.10
C ALA A 149 -22.18 -6.76 -11.04
N THR A 150 -22.46 -7.39 -9.90
CA THR A 150 -23.15 -6.78 -8.75
C THR A 150 -22.47 -7.20 -7.45
N TRP A 151 -22.58 -6.33 -6.45
CA TRP A 151 -22.12 -6.58 -5.09
C TRP A 151 -23.10 -5.95 -4.09
N SER A 152 -23.16 -6.52 -2.90
CA SER A 152 -23.95 -6.03 -1.77
C SER A 152 -23.16 -6.27 -0.48
N ILE A 153 -23.12 -5.26 0.39
CA ILE A 153 -22.49 -5.34 1.70
C ILE A 153 -23.58 -5.28 2.77
N TYR A 154 -23.59 -6.25 3.67
CA TYR A 154 -24.48 -6.32 4.81
C TYR A 154 -23.67 -6.29 6.10
N ALA A 155 -24.26 -5.83 7.19
CA ALA A 155 -23.68 -5.98 8.52
C ALA A 155 -24.76 -6.27 9.55
N THR A 156 -24.37 -7.00 10.60
CA THR A 156 -25.19 -7.16 11.80
C THR A 156 -24.85 -6.02 12.74
N ILE A 157 -25.80 -5.10 12.91
CA ILE A 157 -25.66 -3.97 13.83
C ILE A 157 -25.63 -4.50 15.26
N ALA A 158 -24.78 -3.92 16.11
CA ALA A 158 -24.66 -4.33 17.51
C ALA A 158 -26.02 -4.29 18.23
N GLY A 159 -26.45 -5.43 18.78
CA GLY A 159 -27.75 -5.57 19.44
C GLY A 159 -28.97 -5.60 18.49
N GLY A 160 -28.75 -5.65 17.17
CA GLY A 160 -29.79 -5.66 16.16
C GLY A 160 -29.69 -6.83 15.18
N SER A 161 -30.42 -6.71 14.08
CA SER A 161 -30.45 -7.70 12.99
C SER A 161 -29.51 -7.32 11.86
N GLU A 162 -29.22 -8.29 11.00
CA GLU A 162 -28.53 -8.06 9.73
C GLU A 162 -29.28 -7.03 8.87
N THR A 163 -28.53 -6.05 8.36
CA THR A 163 -29.05 -4.95 7.55
C THR A 163 -28.18 -4.79 6.30
N LEU A 164 -28.82 -4.55 5.15
CA LEU A 164 -28.13 -4.14 3.92
C LEU A 164 -27.55 -2.74 4.13
N LEU A 165 -26.24 -2.59 3.99
CA LEU A 165 -25.59 -1.29 4.09
C LEU A 165 -25.61 -0.56 2.75
N LEU A 166 -25.15 -1.24 1.69
CA LEU A 166 -25.15 -0.69 0.34
C LEU A 166 -25.01 -1.80 -0.70
N SER A 167 -25.49 -1.55 -1.92
CA SER A 167 -25.27 -2.40 -3.08
C SER A 167 -24.87 -1.56 -4.29
N GLY A 168 -24.27 -2.21 -5.29
CA GLY A 168 -23.76 -1.55 -6.47
C GLY A 168 -23.40 -2.51 -7.60
N THR A 169 -22.72 -1.96 -8.60
CA THR A 169 -22.35 -2.65 -9.85
C THR A 169 -20.84 -2.64 -10.06
N ASN A 170 -20.37 -3.36 -11.08
CA ASN A 170 -18.95 -3.40 -11.47
C ASN A 170 -18.31 -2.02 -11.71
N SER A 171 -19.08 -1.01 -12.14
CA SER A 171 -18.62 0.37 -12.31
C SER A 171 -18.12 1.03 -11.02
N ASP A 172 -18.52 0.51 -9.86
CA ASP A 172 -18.11 1.02 -8.56
C ASP A 172 -16.74 0.47 -8.11
N ILE A 173 -16.20 -0.51 -8.85
CA ILE A 173 -14.91 -1.12 -8.59
C ILE A 173 -13.91 -0.53 -9.59
N PRO A 174 -12.93 0.28 -9.14
CA PRO A 174 -11.96 0.90 -10.04
C PRO A 174 -11.19 -0.14 -10.88
N GLY A 175 -11.08 0.12 -12.18
CA GLY A 175 -10.26 -0.69 -13.09
C GLY A 175 -8.78 -0.33 -13.02
N PHE A 176 -7.97 -0.98 -13.87
CA PHE A 176 -6.57 -0.57 -14.06
C PHE A 176 -6.51 0.74 -14.85
N VAL A 177 -6.03 1.81 -14.21
CA VAL A 177 -5.84 3.13 -14.81
C VAL A 177 -4.44 3.62 -14.47
N ASN A 178 -3.73 4.16 -15.46
CA ASN A 178 -2.38 4.67 -15.24
C ASN A 178 -2.40 5.82 -14.22
N GLY A 179 -1.46 5.80 -13.27
CA GLY A 179 -1.40 6.76 -12.18
C GLY A 179 -2.45 6.58 -11.08
N GLN A 180 -3.27 5.50 -11.12
CA GLN A 180 -4.19 5.14 -10.05
C GLN A 180 -3.78 3.82 -9.39
N TYR A 181 -3.55 3.86 -8.08
CA TYR A 181 -3.08 2.71 -7.28
C TYR A 181 -4.19 2.15 -6.38
N ASN A 182 -5.44 2.23 -6.83
CA ASN A 182 -6.64 1.76 -6.11
C ASN A 182 -7.47 0.77 -6.96
N ALA A 183 -6.89 0.21 -8.02
CA ALA A 183 -7.57 -0.78 -8.85
C ALA A 183 -8.10 -1.94 -7.98
N GLY A 184 -9.37 -2.31 -8.18
CA GLY A 184 -10.04 -3.36 -7.40
C GLY A 184 -10.51 -2.96 -6.00
N GLN A 185 -10.28 -1.72 -5.55
CA GLN A 185 -10.67 -1.26 -4.22
C GLN A 185 -12.05 -0.58 -4.22
N LEU A 186 -13.02 -1.24 -3.59
CA LEU A 186 -14.34 -0.70 -3.29
C LEU A 186 -14.35 -0.12 -1.87
N ASN A 187 -14.62 1.18 -1.75
CA ASN A 187 -14.80 1.85 -0.46
C ASN A 187 -16.23 2.35 -0.34
N ILE A 188 -16.86 2.12 0.81
CA ILE A 188 -18.13 2.75 1.17
C ILE A 188 -17.95 3.54 2.48
N TYR A 189 -18.62 4.68 2.58
CA TYR A 189 -18.47 5.64 3.66
C TYR A 189 -19.80 5.89 4.34
N TYR A 190 -19.79 5.98 5.67
CA TYR A 190 -20.97 6.30 6.44
C TYR A 190 -21.19 7.81 6.48
N THR A 191 -22.40 8.26 6.14
CA THR A 191 -22.78 9.68 6.11
C THR A 191 -23.32 10.18 7.46
N GLY A 192 -23.50 9.26 8.42
CA GLY A 192 -24.18 9.51 9.70
C GLY A 192 -25.62 9.01 9.73
N SER A 193 -26.19 8.65 8.58
CA SER A 193 -27.53 8.05 8.48
C SER A 193 -27.62 6.95 7.42
N ALA A 194 -26.80 7.02 6.37
CA ALA A 194 -26.75 6.05 5.28
C ALA A 194 -25.31 5.76 4.85
N TRP A 195 -25.12 4.83 3.92
CA TRP A 195 -23.83 4.54 3.29
C TRP A 195 -23.76 5.14 1.88
N SER A 196 -22.62 5.72 1.53
CA SER A 196 -22.33 6.31 0.22
C SER A 196 -21.06 5.70 -0.38
N LYS A 197 -20.92 5.80 -1.70
CA LYS A 197 -19.70 5.45 -2.44
C LYS A 197 -18.73 6.64 -2.55
N ASN A 198 -19.21 7.85 -2.30
CA ASN A 198 -18.41 9.07 -2.44
C ASN A 198 -17.69 9.37 -1.12
N SER A 199 -16.37 9.59 -1.20
CA SER A 199 -15.56 9.95 -0.04
C SER A 199 -15.91 11.33 0.52
N SER A 200 -16.47 12.23 -0.29
CA SER A 200 -16.93 13.57 0.15
C SER A 200 -18.06 13.50 1.18
N ASP A 201 -18.84 12.42 1.17
CA ASP A 201 -20.01 12.27 2.04
C ASP A 201 -19.63 11.63 3.39
N HIS A 202 -18.35 11.31 3.59
CA HIS A 202 -17.85 10.62 4.77
C HIS A 202 -17.95 11.49 6.02
N ASN A 203 -18.77 11.06 6.97
CA ASN A 203 -18.90 11.71 8.27
C ASN A 203 -18.03 11.00 9.32
N MET A 204 -16.83 11.52 9.55
CA MET A 204 -15.90 10.96 10.55
C MET A 204 -16.33 11.17 12.01
N ALA A 205 -17.36 11.96 12.27
CA ALA A 205 -17.90 12.19 13.62
C ALA A 205 -19.02 11.21 14.01
N SER A 206 -19.49 10.38 13.06
CA SER A 206 -20.52 9.37 13.29
C SER A 206 -20.01 7.98 12.91
N GLN A 207 -20.45 6.98 13.67
CA GLN A 207 -20.01 5.60 13.53
C GLN A 207 -21.10 4.63 13.96
N ILE A 208 -21.02 3.40 13.46
CA ILE A 208 -21.90 2.31 13.85
C ILE A 208 -21.11 1.17 14.49
N GLY A 209 -21.69 0.53 15.49
CA GLY A 209 -21.18 -0.71 16.06
C GLY A 209 -21.71 -1.91 15.26
N ILE A 210 -20.84 -2.84 14.88
CA ILE A 210 -21.21 -4.08 14.18
C ILE A 210 -20.58 -5.30 14.86
N THR A 211 -21.22 -6.46 14.71
CA THR A 211 -20.71 -7.76 15.17
C THR A 211 -20.42 -8.72 14.03
N SER A 212 -20.91 -8.43 12.82
CA SER A 212 -20.61 -9.20 11.62
C SER A 212 -20.62 -8.29 10.39
N LEU A 213 -19.79 -8.63 9.40
CA LEU A 213 -19.72 -7.99 8.09
C LEU A 213 -19.85 -9.07 7.01
N LYS A 214 -20.68 -8.83 6.00
CA LYS A 214 -20.95 -9.79 4.94
C LYS A 214 -20.88 -9.14 3.57
N LEU A 215 -20.15 -9.79 2.67
CA LEU A 215 -20.06 -9.44 1.25
C LEU A 215 -20.79 -10.49 0.42
N VAL A 216 -21.71 -10.05 -0.44
CA VAL A 216 -22.43 -10.88 -1.40
C VAL A 216 -22.17 -10.34 -2.80
N PHE A 217 -21.80 -11.20 -3.74
CA PHE A 217 -21.62 -10.79 -5.15
C PHE A 217 -22.07 -11.87 -6.13
N GLY A 218 -22.47 -11.43 -7.33
CA GLY A 218 -22.90 -12.31 -8.42
C GLY A 218 -21.74 -13.00 -9.13
N GLY A 219 -21.96 -14.24 -9.59
CA GLY A 219 -20.98 -14.99 -10.38
C GLY A 219 -20.77 -14.40 -11.76
N VAL A 220 -19.56 -14.60 -12.31
CA VAL A 220 -19.20 -14.18 -13.67
C VAL A 220 -19.06 -15.42 -14.54
N SER A 221 -19.88 -15.52 -15.61
CA SER A 221 -19.94 -16.72 -16.47
C SER A 221 -18.56 -17.18 -16.93
N ASN A 222 -18.25 -18.46 -16.67
CA ASN A 222 -16.97 -19.09 -16.99
C ASN A 222 -15.71 -18.40 -16.42
N LYS A 223 -15.84 -17.57 -15.39
CA LYS A 223 -14.76 -16.83 -14.77
C LYS A 223 -14.73 -17.01 -13.26
N TYR A 224 -13.59 -16.64 -12.69
CA TYR A 224 -13.34 -16.65 -11.25
C TYR A 224 -13.36 -15.21 -10.72
N VAL A 225 -13.85 -15.01 -9.49
CA VAL A 225 -13.76 -13.73 -8.78
C VAL A 225 -12.79 -13.90 -7.62
N GLY A 226 -11.73 -13.09 -7.59
CA GLY A 226 -10.77 -13.05 -6.49
C GLY A 226 -11.14 -12.00 -5.47
N VAL A 227 -11.08 -12.34 -4.18
CA VAL A 227 -11.30 -11.42 -3.05
C VAL A 227 -10.03 -11.33 -2.21
N ILE A 228 -9.48 -10.12 -2.13
CA ILE A 228 -8.22 -9.81 -1.45
C ILE A 228 -8.48 -9.47 0.01
N GLU A 229 -9.47 -8.62 0.28
CA GLU A 229 -9.74 -8.09 1.62
C GLU A 229 -11.23 -7.71 1.77
N LEU A 230 -11.76 -7.89 2.97
CA LEU A 230 -13.02 -7.31 3.42
C LEU A 230 -12.81 -6.84 4.86
N SER A 231 -12.85 -5.52 5.09
CA SER A 231 -12.56 -4.94 6.41
C SER A 231 -13.43 -3.74 6.76
N PRO A 232 -13.97 -3.66 7.98
CA PRO A 232 -14.51 -2.45 8.56
C PRO A 232 -13.35 -1.56 9.02
N ARG A 233 -13.47 -0.27 8.74
CA ARG A 233 -12.51 0.76 9.10
C ARG A 233 -13.19 1.82 9.95
N TRP A 234 -12.49 2.26 10.98
CA TRP A 234 -12.92 3.41 11.77
C TRP A 234 -11.97 4.57 11.53
N CYS A 235 -12.48 5.62 10.91
CA CYS A 235 -11.76 6.87 10.69
C CYS A 235 -12.19 7.86 11.76
N LYS A 236 -11.27 8.30 12.61
CA LYS A 236 -11.51 9.29 13.66
C LYS A 236 -10.70 10.54 13.38
N ASP A 237 -11.38 11.69 13.30
CA ASP A 237 -10.70 12.98 13.20
C ASP A 237 -10.10 13.35 14.56
N VAL A 238 -8.79 13.62 14.57
CA VAL A 238 -8.04 14.01 15.77
C VAL A 238 -7.46 15.41 15.67
N THR A 239 -7.86 16.18 14.64
CA THR A 239 -7.34 17.51 14.32
C THR A 239 -7.36 18.46 15.52
N PHE A 240 -8.42 18.44 16.33
CA PHE A 240 -8.55 19.30 17.52
C PHE A 240 -7.56 18.98 18.65
N ARG A 241 -6.90 17.82 18.60
CA ARG A 241 -5.87 17.41 19.56
C ARG A 241 -4.45 17.57 19.03
N VAL A 242 -4.26 17.86 17.75
CA VAL A 242 -2.92 18.02 17.17
C VAL A 242 -2.31 19.32 17.67
N VAL A 243 -1.16 19.22 18.34
CA VAL A 243 -0.36 20.39 18.75
C VAL A 243 0.58 20.77 17.60
N ASP A 244 1.34 19.79 17.14
CA ASP A 244 2.27 19.92 16.02
C ASP A 244 2.50 18.55 15.38
N PHE A 245 3.01 18.57 14.14
CA PHE A 245 3.63 17.41 13.53
C PHE A 245 4.83 17.85 12.69
N SER A 246 5.82 16.97 12.60
CA SER A 246 7.00 17.10 11.75
C SER A 246 7.12 15.87 10.85
N ILE A 247 7.49 16.09 9.59
CA ILE A 247 7.73 15.01 8.62
C ILE A 247 9.12 15.20 8.05
N THR A 248 9.96 14.19 8.22
CA THR A 248 11.29 14.13 7.63
C THR A 248 11.23 13.19 6.43
N LYS A 249 11.46 13.75 5.24
CA LYS A 249 11.62 13.00 3.99
C LYS A 249 13.06 13.14 3.54
N GLU A 250 13.80 12.05 3.55
CA GLU A 250 15.21 12.05 3.14
C GLU A 250 15.35 11.38 1.78
N SER A 251 16.24 11.91 0.94
CA SER A 251 16.65 11.27 -0.33
C SER A 251 18.16 11.08 -0.33
N SER A 252 18.72 10.79 0.84
CA SER A 252 20.13 10.44 1.02
C SER A 252 20.30 9.85 2.41
N TYR A 253 21.14 8.83 2.54
CA TYR A 253 21.44 8.20 3.84
C TYR A 253 22.29 9.08 4.78
N SER A 254 23.05 10.05 4.23
CA SER A 254 23.86 10.97 5.02
C SER A 254 24.17 12.25 4.23
N GLN A 255 24.57 13.32 4.94
CA GLN A 255 24.99 14.59 4.33
C GLN A 255 26.27 14.48 3.49
N ASP A 256 27.05 13.40 3.66
CA ASP A 256 28.32 13.17 2.98
C ASP A 256 28.16 12.40 1.64
N ASN A 257 26.96 11.88 1.35
CA ASN A 257 26.70 11.18 0.09
C ASN A 257 26.51 12.17 -1.05
N VAL A 258 27.48 12.20 -1.97
CA VAL A 258 27.50 13.12 -3.13
C VAL A 258 26.48 12.73 -4.21
N LEU A 259 26.07 11.46 -4.26
CA LEU A 259 25.14 10.95 -5.28
C LEU A 259 23.75 10.71 -4.67
N PRO A 260 22.66 11.20 -5.29
CA PRO A 260 21.29 10.99 -4.84
C PRO A 260 20.75 9.59 -5.21
N VAL A 261 21.65 8.62 -5.41
CA VAL A 261 21.34 7.25 -5.85
C VAL A 261 22.00 6.19 -4.98
N GLY A 262 21.41 5.00 -4.92
CA GLY A 262 21.98 3.85 -4.22
C GLY A 262 21.43 3.60 -2.82
N PHE A 263 20.26 4.15 -2.48
CA PHE A 263 19.64 3.94 -1.17
C PHE A 263 18.11 3.97 -1.26
N VAL A 264 17.49 3.40 -0.23
CA VAL A 264 16.05 3.47 0.00
C VAL A 264 15.82 4.28 1.27
N SER A 265 14.86 5.20 1.24
CA SER A 265 14.51 6.04 2.39
C SER A 265 13.11 5.74 2.89
N ALA A 266 12.96 5.64 4.22
CA ALA A 266 11.67 5.66 4.89
C ALA A 266 11.39 7.09 5.37
N ASN A 267 10.19 7.60 5.13
CA ASN A 267 9.77 8.88 5.71
C ASN A 267 9.34 8.66 7.17
N LEU A 268 9.80 9.56 8.04
CA LEU A 268 9.43 9.57 9.45
C LEU A 268 8.49 10.74 9.73
N MET A 269 7.36 10.45 10.37
CA MET A 269 6.47 11.42 10.97
C MET A 269 6.59 11.36 12.50
N THR A 270 6.70 12.53 13.13
CA THR A 270 6.46 12.71 14.56
C THR A 270 5.26 13.62 14.74
N ILE A 271 4.27 13.21 15.53
CA ILE A 271 3.07 14.00 15.83
C ILE A 271 2.84 14.06 17.34
N SER A 272 2.52 15.26 17.83
CA SER A 272 2.23 15.51 19.25
C SER A 272 0.72 15.74 19.41
N LEU A 273 0.10 14.92 20.25
CA LEU A 273 -1.32 14.99 20.56
C LEU A 273 -1.56 15.43 22.00
N ASN A 274 -2.43 16.40 22.18
CA ASN A 274 -2.92 16.81 23.49
C ASN A 274 -4.04 15.86 23.96
N GLY A 275 -3.74 15.07 24.99
CA GLY A 275 -4.70 14.17 25.62
C GLY A 275 -5.60 14.84 26.67
N TYR A 276 -5.38 16.12 26.99
CA TYR A 276 -6.24 16.88 27.88
C TYR A 276 -7.51 17.33 27.14
N ASP A 277 -8.65 17.35 27.84
CA ASP A 277 -9.93 17.82 27.31
C ASP A 277 -10.73 18.49 28.42
N ASP A 278 -10.84 19.81 28.35
CA ASP A 278 -11.62 20.62 29.30
C ASP A 278 -13.13 20.36 29.22
N ASN A 279 -13.61 19.71 28.16
CA ASN A 279 -15.05 19.54 27.90
C ASN A 279 -15.60 18.18 28.35
N ILE A 280 -14.76 17.28 28.86
CA ILE A 280 -15.18 15.95 29.30
C ILE A 280 -15.13 15.89 30.82
N GLU A 281 -16.26 15.59 31.46
CA GLU A 281 -16.41 15.49 32.92
C GLU A 281 -15.61 14.33 33.55
N ASP A 282 -15.08 13.41 32.73
CA ASP A 282 -14.22 12.30 33.15
C ASP A 282 -12.73 12.66 32.98
N PRO A 283 -11.96 12.82 34.08
CA PRO A 283 -10.51 13.08 34.04
C PRO A 283 -9.67 11.88 33.54
N ALA A 284 -10.31 10.79 33.09
CA ALA A 284 -9.63 9.66 32.51
C ALA A 284 -8.86 10.01 31.23
N ARG A 285 -7.74 9.31 31.02
CA ARG A 285 -6.85 9.49 29.87
C ARG A 285 -7.61 9.24 28.57
N GLN A 286 -7.70 10.27 27.72
CA GLN A 286 -8.41 10.23 26.43
C GLN A 286 -7.65 9.44 25.36
N ILE A 287 -6.33 9.30 25.51
CA ILE A 287 -5.45 8.54 24.63
C ILE A 287 -4.92 7.34 25.42
N ILE A 288 -5.20 6.13 24.91
CA ILE A 288 -4.88 4.88 25.60
C ILE A 288 -4.16 3.89 24.69
N ASN A 289 -3.32 3.04 25.29
CA ASN A 289 -2.76 1.89 24.57
C ASN A 289 -3.85 0.89 24.25
N TYR A 290 -3.76 0.27 23.09
CA TYR A 290 -4.69 -0.79 22.69
C TYR A 290 -4.00 -2.15 22.65
N ASP A 291 -4.61 -3.13 23.29
CA ASP A 291 -4.28 -4.54 23.09
C ASP A 291 -5.41 -5.24 22.32
N LYS A 292 -5.04 -6.02 21.31
CA LYS A 292 -5.98 -6.81 20.50
C LYS A 292 -6.64 -7.92 21.31
N SER A 293 -5.99 -8.42 22.37
CA SER A 293 -6.55 -9.45 23.25
C SER A 293 -7.67 -8.93 24.15
N ASP A 294 -7.85 -7.61 24.26
CA ASP A 294 -8.91 -7.03 25.08
C ASP A 294 -10.30 -7.41 24.55
N SER A 295 -11.16 -7.94 25.41
CA SER A 295 -12.51 -8.38 25.04
C SER A 295 -13.58 -7.28 25.13
N TYR A 296 -13.22 -6.12 25.65
CA TYR A 296 -14.15 -4.99 25.83
C TYR A 296 -14.51 -4.34 24.50
N ALA A 297 -15.73 -3.81 24.43
CA ALA A 297 -16.19 -3.02 23.29
C ALA A 297 -15.31 -1.77 23.10
N ILE A 298 -15.10 -1.38 21.84
CA ILE A 298 -14.33 -0.18 21.49
C ILE A 298 -15.12 1.06 21.95
N ASP A 299 -14.50 1.85 22.82
CA ASP A 299 -15.03 3.10 23.34
C ASP A 299 -14.71 4.22 22.34
N THR A 300 -15.75 4.75 21.68
CA THR A 300 -15.58 5.73 20.62
C THR A 300 -15.14 7.10 21.11
N SER A 301 -15.21 7.37 22.42
CA SER A 301 -14.71 8.62 23.01
C SER A 301 -13.18 8.67 22.99
N LYS A 302 -12.51 7.52 23.10
CA LYS A 302 -11.05 7.40 23.25
C LYS A 302 -10.29 7.31 21.93
N ILE A 303 -9.00 7.60 21.99
CA ILE A 303 -8.04 7.39 20.91
C ILE A 303 -7.14 6.22 21.30
N TYR A 304 -6.94 5.29 20.38
CA TYR A 304 -6.24 4.05 20.63
C TYR A 304 -4.86 4.09 19.96
N LEU A 305 -3.81 3.90 20.74
CA LEU A 305 -2.45 3.75 20.23
C LEU A 305 -2.26 2.30 19.81
N TYR A 306 -2.12 2.08 18.52
CA TYR A 306 -1.94 0.75 17.94
C TYR A 306 -0.96 0.81 16.77
N LYS A 307 0.00 -0.12 16.75
CA LYS A 307 1.10 -0.14 15.76
C LYS A 307 0.65 -0.23 14.30
N GLN A 308 -0.58 -0.64 14.00
CA GLN A 308 -1.05 -0.72 12.61
C GLN A 308 -2.15 0.31 12.31
N ALA A 309 -2.34 1.31 13.18
CA ALA A 309 -3.23 2.44 12.90
C ALA A 309 -2.57 3.39 11.89
N GLU A 310 -3.34 3.82 10.89
CA GLU A 310 -2.90 4.71 9.80
C GLU A 310 -3.17 6.17 10.18
N LEU A 311 -2.12 6.96 10.33
CA LEU A 311 -2.16 8.41 10.46
C LEU A 311 -2.16 9.06 9.08
N ASN A 312 -3.15 9.92 8.85
CA ASN A 312 -3.31 10.70 7.64
C ASN A 312 -3.19 12.20 7.98
N PRO A 313 -1.97 12.74 8.07
CA PRO A 313 -1.72 14.15 8.30
C PRO A 313 -2.03 15.00 7.07
N TYR A 314 -2.53 16.20 7.31
CA TYR A 314 -2.80 17.18 6.27
C TYR A 314 -2.56 18.61 6.76
N ILE A 315 -2.13 19.47 5.85
CA ILE A 315 -2.02 20.91 6.06
C ILE A 315 -3.29 21.57 5.53
N ILE A 316 -3.88 22.44 6.34
CA ILE A 316 -5.04 23.24 5.97
C ILE A 316 -4.54 24.56 5.41
N VAL A 317 -4.99 24.95 4.21
CA VAL A 317 -4.69 26.26 3.62
C VAL A 317 -5.98 27.02 3.43
N TYR A 318 -6.12 28.16 4.11
CA TYR A 318 -7.35 28.96 4.05
C TYR A 318 -7.33 29.90 2.84
N HIS A 319 -8.41 29.88 2.06
CA HIS A 319 -8.63 30.77 0.92
C HIS A 319 -10.11 30.81 0.52
N SER A 320 -10.51 31.89 -0.15
CA SER A 320 -11.91 32.15 -0.55
C SER A 320 -12.53 31.08 -1.46
N ASN A 321 -11.71 30.35 -2.20
CA ASN A 321 -12.12 29.29 -3.12
C ASN A 321 -11.99 27.87 -2.53
N GLY A 322 -11.76 27.73 -1.22
CA GLY A 322 -11.56 26.42 -0.60
C GLY A 322 -12.77 25.49 -0.77
N SER A 323 -12.46 24.21 -0.93
CA SER A 323 -13.46 23.13 -1.13
C SER A 323 -14.21 22.79 0.17
N TYR A 324 -13.59 23.08 1.32
CA TYR A 324 -14.12 22.81 2.65
C TYR A 324 -14.41 24.10 3.42
N GLY A 325 -15.21 24.00 4.48
CA GLY A 325 -15.56 25.14 5.34
C GLY A 325 -16.71 26.00 4.79
N SER A 326 -16.98 27.12 5.45
CA SER A 326 -18.05 28.05 5.08
C SER A 326 -17.63 29.50 5.31
N GLY A 327 -18.18 30.42 4.50
CA GLY A 327 -17.86 31.85 4.58
C GLY A 327 -16.38 32.16 4.32
N SER A 328 -15.77 32.97 5.21
CA SER A 328 -14.35 33.36 5.14
C SER A 328 -13.39 32.24 5.56
N ASN A 329 -13.88 31.18 6.22
CA ASN A 329 -13.08 30.07 6.71
C ASN A 329 -13.07 28.91 5.72
N LYS A 330 -13.14 29.21 4.43
CA LYS A 330 -12.98 28.20 3.39
C LYS A 330 -11.52 27.78 3.30
N TYR A 331 -11.28 26.50 3.07
CA TYR A 331 -9.93 25.94 2.98
C TYR A 331 -9.85 24.73 2.07
N ASP A 332 -8.63 24.45 1.61
CA ASP A 332 -8.25 23.19 0.98
C ASP A 332 -7.33 22.39 1.94
N LYS A 333 -7.39 21.06 1.84
CA LYS A 333 -6.54 20.14 2.60
C LYS A 333 -5.42 19.60 1.70
N ILE A 334 -4.18 19.78 2.12
CA ILE A 334 -2.99 19.23 1.46
C ILE A 334 -2.51 18.01 2.25
N VAL A 335 -2.80 16.82 1.72
CA VAL A 335 -2.37 15.54 2.31
C VAL A 335 -0.84 15.46 2.29
N GLN A 336 -0.23 15.05 3.41
CA GLN A 336 1.23 14.99 3.53
C GLN A 336 1.81 13.57 3.39
N GLY A 337 0.94 12.55 3.38
CA GLY A 337 1.30 11.15 3.26
C GLY A 337 0.39 10.25 4.09
N LYS A 338 0.66 8.94 4.05
CA LYS A 338 0.08 7.96 4.95
C LYS A 338 1.19 7.37 5.81
N PHE A 339 1.00 7.38 7.11
CA PHE A 339 1.98 6.88 8.06
C PHE A 339 1.33 5.86 9.00
N TYR A 340 2.08 4.87 9.42
CA TYR A 340 1.66 3.83 10.35
C TYR A 340 2.36 4.04 11.68
N MET A 341 1.59 4.15 12.77
CA MET A 341 2.15 4.36 14.11
C MET A 341 3.16 3.28 14.45
N ASP A 342 4.33 3.62 14.99
CA ASP A 342 5.35 2.64 15.35
C ASP A 342 5.64 2.62 16.84
N THR A 343 6.04 3.78 17.36
CA THR A 343 6.35 3.97 18.78
C THR A 343 5.69 5.25 19.29
N TRP A 344 5.51 5.34 20.59
CA TRP A 344 4.92 6.51 21.22
C TRP A 344 5.44 6.68 22.64
N GLN A 345 5.44 7.94 23.09
CA GLN A 345 5.87 8.34 24.42
C GLN A 345 4.76 9.15 25.08
N ASN A 346 4.48 8.84 26.34
CA ASN A 346 3.48 9.53 27.13
C ASN A 346 4.19 10.58 27.99
N GLY A 347 3.84 11.84 27.81
CA GLY A 347 4.28 12.94 28.65
C GLY A 347 3.55 12.99 29.99
N GLU A 348 4.14 13.71 30.95
CA GLU A 348 3.62 13.84 32.32
C GLU A 348 2.25 14.53 32.39
N TYR A 349 1.95 15.40 31.41
CA TYR A 349 0.70 16.15 31.32
C TYR A 349 -0.30 15.55 30.32
N ASN A 350 -0.26 14.23 30.11
CA ASN A 350 -1.14 13.50 29.18
C ASN A 350 -1.01 13.92 27.70
N GLU A 351 0.10 14.58 27.36
CA GLU A 351 0.54 14.71 25.97
C GLU A 351 1.08 13.37 25.47
N VAL A 352 0.83 13.04 24.21
CA VAL A 352 1.35 11.82 23.58
C VAL A 352 2.11 12.21 22.32
N SER A 353 3.40 11.90 22.30
CA SER A 353 4.23 12.00 21.10
C SER A 353 4.25 10.65 20.39
N ILE A 354 3.92 10.62 19.11
CA ILE A 354 3.82 9.41 18.30
C ILE A 354 4.81 9.52 17.14
N ASN A 355 5.65 8.49 16.99
CA ASN A 355 6.48 8.29 15.82
C ASN A 355 5.79 7.29 14.87
N ALA A 356 5.74 7.64 13.60
CA ALA A 356 5.10 6.85 12.57
C ALA A 356 5.97 6.80 11.30
N LEU A 357 5.97 5.66 10.64
CA LEU A 357 6.71 5.42 9.40
C LEU A 357 5.74 5.28 8.24
N ASP A 358 6.14 5.62 7.02
CA ASP A 358 5.32 5.37 5.83
C ASP A 358 5.19 3.86 5.51
N GLY A 359 4.78 3.52 4.28
CA GLY A 359 4.67 2.14 3.82
C GLY A 359 5.97 1.30 3.97
N ALA A 360 7.13 1.93 4.19
CA ALA A 360 8.38 1.25 4.50
C ALA A 360 8.26 0.34 5.72
N LYS A 361 7.42 0.71 6.69
CA LYS A 361 7.17 -0.09 7.88
C LYS A 361 6.78 -1.52 7.53
N ILE A 362 5.87 -1.69 6.57
CA ILE A 362 5.38 -2.99 6.14
C ILE A 362 6.55 -3.82 5.57
N LEU A 363 7.44 -3.18 4.80
CA LEU A 363 8.59 -3.83 4.19
C LEU A 363 9.69 -4.17 5.22
N GLN A 364 9.84 -3.36 6.27
CA GLN A 364 10.78 -3.57 7.38
C GLN A 364 10.29 -4.68 8.34
N GLU A 365 8.99 -4.84 8.52
CA GLU A 365 8.42 -5.91 9.36
C GLU A 365 8.25 -7.25 8.62
N THR A 366 8.30 -7.25 7.29
CA THR A 366 8.08 -8.45 6.47
C THR A 366 9.39 -9.14 6.11
N ILE A 367 9.52 -10.42 6.46
CA ILE A 367 10.64 -11.28 6.08
C ILE A 367 10.57 -11.58 4.58
N ALA A 368 11.72 -11.54 3.91
CA ALA A 368 11.80 -11.84 2.49
C ALA A 368 11.44 -13.32 2.22
N PRO A 369 10.53 -13.61 1.28
CA PRO A 369 10.29 -14.97 0.84
C PRO A 369 11.52 -15.51 0.11
N SER A 370 11.77 -16.82 0.18
CA SER A 370 12.86 -17.46 -0.57
C SER A 370 12.58 -17.43 -2.06
N ILE A 371 13.35 -16.62 -2.80
CA ILE A 371 13.24 -16.43 -4.24
C ILE A 371 14.61 -16.66 -4.87
N LEU A 372 14.62 -17.33 -6.02
CA LEU A 372 15.78 -17.41 -6.91
C LEU A 372 15.40 -16.81 -8.27
N CYS A 373 16.19 -15.85 -8.73
CA CYS A 373 16.05 -15.21 -10.02
C CYS A 373 17.31 -15.47 -10.86
N ASP A 374 17.12 -16.06 -12.03
CA ASP A 374 18.18 -16.38 -13.00
C ASP A 374 17.99 -15.53 -14.27
N GLY A 375 18.95 -14.65 -14.55
CA GLY A 375 18.96 -13.73 -15.69
C GLY A 375 17.86 -12.65 -15.65
N TYR A 376 17.41 -12.26 -14.46
CA TYR A 376 16.40 -11.20 -14.31
C TYR A 376 17.09 -9.82 -14.26
N SER A 377 16.46 -8.82 -14.88
CA SER A 377 16.82 -7.42 -14.60
C SER A 377 16.50 -7.04 -13.15
N ILE A 378 17.21 -6.06 -12.58
CA ILE A 378 16.94 -5.66 -11.19
C ILE A 378 15.52 -5.13 -10.98
N VAL A 379 14.95 -4.41 -11.96
CA VAL A 379 13.55 -3.99 -11.92
C VAL A 379 12.61 -5.20 -11.85
N ALA A 380 12.91 -6.25 -12.62
CA ALA A 380 12.15 -7.49 -12.57
C ALA A 380 12.29 -8.23 -11.23
N ILE A 381 13.48 -8.23 -10.64
CA ILE A 381 13.76 -8.82 -9.32
C ILE A 381 12.95 -8.07 -8.25
N LEU A 382 13.05 -6.75 -8.20
CA LEU A 382 12.34 -5.89 -7.24
C LEU A 382 10.83 -6.11 -7.31
N ARG A 383 10.27 -6.13 -8.52
CA ARG A 383 8.88 -6.47 -8.76
C ARG A 383 8.52 -7.85 -8.23
N ARG A 384 9.33 -8.89 -8.54
CA ARG A 384 9.06 -10.26 -8.11
C ARG A 384 9.05 -10.38 -6.59
N LEU A 385 9.97 -9.68 -5.92
CA LEU A 385 10.07 -9.62 -4.47
C LEU A 385 8.83 -8.95 -3.84
N LEU A 386 8.44 -7.77 -4.35
CA LEU A 386 7.28 -7.02 -3.86
C LEU A 386 5.96 -7.77 -4.13
N ASP A 387 5.78 -8.35 -5.31
CA ASP A 387 4.59 -9.12 -5.64
C ASP A 387 4.47 -10.40 -4.79
N ALA A 388 5.59 -11.02 -4.40
CA ALA A 388 5.56 -12.23 -3.58
C ALA A 388 5.00 -12.00 -2.16
N ILE A 389 5.16 -10.79 -1.63
CA ILE A 389 4.56 -10.37 -0.35
C ILE A 389 3.20 -9.68 -0.50
N GLY A 390 2.72 -9.50 -1.73
CA GLY A 390 1.45 -8.83 -1.99
C GLY A 390 1.52 -7.31 -1.88
N PHE A 391 2.68 -6.71 -2.18
CA PHE A 391 2.86 -5.26 -2.20
C PHE A 391 2.74 -4.75 -3.64
N THR A 392 1.59 -4.15 -4.01
CA THR A 392 1.26 -3.75 -5.40
C THR A 392 1.36 -2.24 -5.66
N ASN A 393 1.53 -1.45 -4.61
CA ASN A 393 1.66 0.00 -4.63
C ASN A 393 3.11 0.42 -4.85
N TYR A 394 3.69 0.05 -5.99
CA TYR A 394 5.01 0.52 -6.42
C TYR A 394 4.98 0.98 -7.87
N ASN A 395 5.93 1.82 -8.24
CA ASN A 395 6.11 2.29 -9.60
C ASN A 395 7.60 2.45 -9.95
N PHE A 396 7.95 2.15 -11.19
CA PHE A 396 9.31 2.30 -11.70
C PHE A 396 9.36 3.48 -12.67
N ASN A 397 10.14 4.49 -12.34
CA ASN A 397 10.37 5.66 -13.17
C ASN A 397 11.69 5.44 -13.93
N LEU A 398 11.55 5.10 -15.22
CA LEU A 398 12.62 4.75 -16.13
C LEU A 398 12.61 5.75 -17.30
N THR A 399 13.76 6.00 -17.91
CA THR A 399 13.83 6.69 -19.21
C THR A 399 13.58 5.71 -20.36
N ASP A 400 13.28 6.22 -21.55
CA ASP A 400 13.29 5.40 -22.76
C ASP A 400 14.71 4.85 -22.96
N ASP A 401 14.84 3.53 -23.20
CA ASP A 401 16.11 2.81 -23.39
C ASP A 401 17.14 2.96 -22.24
N ASP A 402 16.67 2.99 -20.99
CA ASP A 402 17.50 3.13 -19.77
C ASP A 402 18.65 2.09 -19.68
N GLN A 403 19.91 2.56 -19.76
CA GLN A 403 21.11 1.72 -19.70
C GLN A 403 21.65 1.52 -18.28
N SER A 404 21.02 2.11 -17.27
CA SER A 404 21.44 1.96 -15.87
C SER A 404 20.90 0.70 -15.20
N ILE A 405 19.94 0.01 -15.83
CA ILE A 405 19.36 -1.23 -15.32
C ILE A 405 20.31 -2.40 -15.60
N ILE A 406 20.91 -2.94 -14.55
CA ILE A 406 21.73 -4.15 -14.64
C ILE A 406 20.89 -5.42 -14.53
N SER A 407 21.40 -6.51 -15.10
CA SER A 407 20.80 -7.86 -15.04
C SER A 407 21.84 -8.84 -14.49
N PRO A 408 21.82 -9.17 -13.18
CA PRO A 408 22.70 -10.19 -12.63
C PRO A 408 22.36 -11.57 -13.20
N ASN A 409 23.37 -12.44 -13.30
CA ASN A 409 23.16 -13.84 -13.69
C ASN A 409 22.28 -14.55 -12.65
N TYR A 410 22.58 -14.38 -11.35
CA TYR A 410 21.81 -14.97 -10.26
C TYR A 410 21.58 -13.94 -9.15
N TRP A 411 20.38 -13.94 -8.61
CA TRP A 411 20.02 -13.24 -7.38
C TRP A 411 19.09 -14.10 -6.55
N TRP A 412 19.29 -14.11 -5.23
CA TRP A 412 18.46 -14.86 -4.31
C TRP A 412 18.29 -14.15 -2.98
N THR A 413 17.26 -14.54 -2.24
CA THR A 413 17.00 -14.11 -0.86
C THR A 413 17.18 -15.26 0.11
N ASP A 414 17.46 -14.92 1.37
CA ASP A 414 17.40 -15.83 2.51
C ASP A 414 16.17 -15.51 3.38
N ASP A 415 15.85 -16.39 4.32
CA ASP A 415 14.74 -16.24 5.27
C ASP A 415 15.11 -15.42 6.52
N SER A 416 16.32 -14.85 6.55
CA SER A 416 16.85 -14.09 7.69
C SER A 416 16.72 -12.58 7.52
N ARG A 417 16.62 -12.10 6.28
CA ARG A 417 16.54 -10.68 5.94
C ARG A 417 15.12 -10.22 5.71
N THR A 418 14.88 -8.94 5.97
CA THR A 418 13.61 -8.31 5.63
C THR A 418 13.55 -7.99 4.14
N VAL A 419 12.33 -7.78 3.62
CA VAL A 419 12.16 -7.29 2.26
C VAL A 419 12.84 -5.93 2.09
N TRP A 420 12.78 -5.07 3.10
CA TRP A 420 13.47 -3.79 3.10
C TRP A 420 14.99 -3.92 2.92
N ASP A 421 15.63 -4.82 3.66
CA ASP A 421 17.08 -5.05 3.55
C ASP A 421 17.48 -5.53 2.14
N SER A 422 16.65 -6.39 1.57
CA SER A 422 16.86 -6.93 0.21
C SER A 422 16.73 -5.85 -0.86
N ILE A 423 15.77 -4.94 -0.71
CA ILE A 423 15.61 -3.78 -1.61
C ILE A 423 16.78 -2.81 -1.42
N GLN A 424 17.21 -2.56 -0.18
CA GLN A 424 18.35 -1.69 0.12
C GLN A 424 19.65 -2.18 -0.54
N GLU A 425 19.90 -3.50 -0.51
CA GLU A 425 21.02 -4.13 -1.20
C GLU A 425 20.93 -3.97 -2.73
N LEU A 426 19.77 -4.28 -3.32
CA LEU A 426 19.53 -4.12 -4.75
C LEU A 426 19.69 -2.67 -5.20
N CYS A 427 19.13 -1.72 -4.46
CA CYS A 427 19.23 -0.29 -4.78
C CYS A 427 20.68 0.19 -4.73
N ARG A 428 21.46 -0.23 -3.73
CA ARG A 428 22.89 0.09 -3.62
C ARG A 428 23.68 -0.44 -4.81
N ASP A 429 23.47 -1.69 -5.18
CA ASP A 429 24.26 -2.35 -6.22
C ASP A 429 23.87 -1.86 -7.63
N ALA A 430 22.59 -1.52 -7.82
CA ALA A 430 22.05 -1.00 -9.08
C ALA A 430 22.13 0.52 -9.23
N GLN A 431 22.52 1.24 -8.18
CA GLN A 431 22.42 2.70 -8.10
C GLN A 431 20.99 3.21 -8.37
N LEU A 432 20.00 2.55 -7.77
CA LEU A 432 18.59 2.98 -7.78
C LEU A 432 18.27 3.76 -6.51
N THR A 433 17.30 4.66 -6.59
CA THR A 433 16.72 5.34 -5.44
C THR A 433 15.29 4.88 -5.26
N ALA A 434 14.86 4.62 -4.03
CA ALA A 434 13.46 4.35 -3.77
C ALA A 434 12.92 5.16 -2.59
N VAL A 435 11.80 5.82 -2.80
CA VAL A 435 11.14 6.72 -1.84
C VAL A 435 9.63 6.53 -1.88
N PHE A 436 8.95 6.79 -0.78
CA PHE A 436 7.49 6.83 -0.75
C PHE A 436 6.95 8.21 -1.11
N ASP A 437 5.93 8.23 -1.97
CA ASP A 437 5.18 9.44 -2.29
C ASP A 437 4.03 9.72 -1.30
N GLU A 438 3.38 10.87 -1.48
CA GLU A 438 2.24 11.29 -0.65
C GLU A 438 1.00 10.38 -0.76
N TYR A 439 0.93 9.49 -1.77
CA TYR A 439 -0.16 8.56 -2.00
C TYR A 439 0.14 7.14 -1.49
N ASN A 440 1.23 6.97 -0.74
CA ASN A 440 1.71 5.67 -0.24
C ASN A 440 2.10 4.71 -1.37
N VAL A 441 2.76 5.23 -2.41
CA VAL A 441 3.36 4.42 -3.48
C VAL A 441 4.87 4.47 -3.36
N LEU A 442 5.51 3.29 -3.44
CA LEU A 442 6.95 3.17 -3.50
C LEU A 442 7.44 3.51 -4.91
N GLN A 443 8.07 4.66 -5.06
CA GLN A 443 8.63 5.16 -6.32
C GLN A 443 10.09 4.75 -6.43
N PHE A 444 10.41 3.94 -7.44
CA PHE A 444 11.79 3.66 -7.83
C PHE A 444 12.22 4.64 -8.92
N TYR A 445 13.42 5.18 -8.78
CA TYR A 445 14.04 6.07 -9.75
C TYR A 445 15.38 5.49 -10.16
N THR A 446 15.57 5.36 -11.47
CA THR A 446 16.87 5.01 -12.02
C THR A 446 17.81 6.20 -12.00
N ARG A 447 19.11 5.89 -12.12
CA ARG A 447 20.13 6.91 -12.25
C ARG A 447 19.88 7.80 -13.46
N GLU A 448 19.58 7.21 -14.62
CA GLU A 448 19.32 8.00 -15.84
C GLU A 448 18.08 8.87 -15.69
N TYR A 449 17.02 8.36 -15.06
CA TYR A 449 15.83 9.16 -14.76
C TYR A 449 16.13 10.34 -13.83
N MET A 450 16.95 10.16 -12.79
CA MET A 450 17.30 11.24 -11.86
C MET A 450 18.19 12.33 -12.46
N TYR A 451 19.01 11.98 -13.45
CA TYR A 451 19.93 12.92 -14.11
C TYR A 451 19.42 13.43 -15.46
N ASP A 452 18.19 13.11 -15.84
CA ASP A 452 17.59 13.58 -17.09
C ASP A 452 17.27 15.08 -17.00
N ALA A 453 18.09 15.88 -17.68
CA ALA A 453 17.98 17.34 -17.73
C ALA A 453 16.77 17.84 -18.55
N THR A 454 16.05 16.96 -19.26
CA THR A 454 14.86 17.34 -20.02
C THR A 454 13.60 17.44 -19.17
N GLN A 455 13.63 16.93 -17.93
CA GLN A 455 12.50 16.97 -17.03
C GLN A 455 12.27 18.39 -16.48
N SER A 456 11.01 18.83 -16.52
CA SER A 456 10.61 20.10 -15.94
C SER A 456 10.59 20.03 -14.41
N ALA A 457 11.17 21.03 -13.76
CA ALA A 457 11.04 21.19 -12.32
C ALA A 457 9.57 21.41 -11.94
N VAL A 458 9.10 20.69 -10.92
CA VAL A 458 7.75 20.87 -10.36
C VAL A 458 7.67 22.14 -9.50
N TRP A 459 8.79 22.53 -8.89
CA TRP A 459 8.90 23.73 -8.07
C TRP A 459 10.23 24.43 -8.29
N ASP A 460 10.15 25.70 -8.68
CA ASP A 460 11.32 26.55 -8.88
C ASP A 460 11.59 27.40 -7.63
N PHE A 461 12.86 27.46 -7.24
CA PHE A 461 13.31 28.37 -6.20
C PHE A 461 13.68 29.73 -6.81
N THR A 462 13.00 30.78 -6.37
CA THR A 462 13.13 32.15 -6.86
C THR A 462 13.80 33.03 -5.80
N TYR A 463 14.89 33.69 -6.17
CA TYR A 463 15.62 34.60 -5.28
C TYR A 463 15.08 36.04 -5.34
N ASP A 464 14.52 36.43 -6.50
CA ASP A 464 13.93 37.74 -6.76
C ASP A 464 12.51 37.55 -7.31
N LYS A 465 11.70 38.60 -7.20
CA LYS A 465 10.40 38.71 -7.81
C LYS A 465 10.54 38.72 -9.32
N ASP A 466 9.83 37.82 -9.98
CA ASP A 466 9.66 37.90 -11.43
C ASP A 466 8.47 38.80 -11.75
N GLU A 467 8.74 39.99 -12.28
CA GLU A 467 7.71 40.97 -12.63
C GLU A 467 6.78 40.49 -13.76
N ALA A 468 7.23 39.58 -14.64
CA ALA A 468 6.44 39.11 -15.77
C ALA A 468 5.43 38.02 -15.35
N SER A 469 5.81 37.14 -14.43
CA SER A 469 4.96 36.03 -13.94
C SER A 469 4.28 36.30 -12.61
N GLY A 470 4.69 37.36 -11.90
CA GLY A 470 4.19 37.72 -10.58
C GLY A 470 4.67 36.78 -9.45
N LEU A 471 5.66 35.93 -9.73
CA LEU A 471 6.26 35.03 -8.74
C LEU A 471 7.05 35.84 -7.71
N LEU A 472 6.84 35.56 -6.43
CA LEU A 472 7.58 36.17 -5.33
C LEU A 472 8.83 35.35 -4.98
N PRO A 473 9.83 35.96 -4.32
CA PRO A 473 10.96 35.22 -3.76
C PRO A 473 10.48 34.18 -2.73
N ASN A 474 10.99 32.94 -2.84
CA ASN A 474 10.57 31.82 -1.97
C ASN A 474 11.72 31.15 -1.21
N ILE A 475 12.94 31.68 -1.32
CA ILE A 475 14.12 31.18 -0.60
C ILE A 475 14.26 31.91 0.75
N VAL A 476 14.12 31.17 1.85
CA VAL A 476 14.35 31.71 3.21
C VAL A 476 15.84 31.70 3.57
N SER A 477 16.53 30.61 3.25
CA SER A 477 17.98 30.45 3.46
C SER A 477 18.54 29.39 2.51
N LEU A 478 19.75 29.61 2.00
CA LEU A 478 20.47 28.64 1.17
C LEU A 478 21.86 28.41 1.75
N ASN A 479 22.18 27.17 2.10
CA ASN A 479 23.51 26.76 2.55
C ASN A 479 24.09 25.79 1.52
N LYS A 480 25.38 25.95 1.18
CA LYS A 480 26.11 25.06 0.27
C LYS A 480 27.36 24.56 0.95
N THR A 481 27.55 23.25 0.97
CA THR A 481 28.77 22.58 1.44
C THR A 481 29.44 21.91 0.24
N ASP A 482 30.73 22.18 0.05
CA ASP A 482 31.52 21.54 -1.01
C ASP A 482 32.29 20.35 -0.41
N VAL A 483 32.09 19.16 -0.98
CA VAL A 483 32.74 17.92 -0.52
C VAL A 483 34.03 17.69 -1.33
N PRO A 484 35.18 17.42 -0.69
CA PRO A 484 36.44 17.17 -1.39
C PRO A 484 36.40 15.84 -2.18
N THR A 485 36.90 15.85 -3.41
CA THR A 485 36.94 14.65 -4.28
C THR A 485 38.27 13.90 -4.17
N ALA A 486 38.23 12.58 -4.36
CA ALA A 486 39.43 11.72 -4.36
C ALA A 486 40.07 11.66 -5.75
N ASN A 487 41.40 11.72 -5.82
CA ASN A 487 42.14 11.74 -7.10
C ASN A 487 42.39 10.35 -7.72
N GLN A 488 42.36 9.26 -6.95
CA GLN A 488 42.57 7.90 -7.45
C GLN A 488 41.81 6.85 -6.63
N ILE A 489 41.11 5.94 -7.31
CA ILE A 489 40.43 4.78 -6.70
C ILE A 489 40.96 3.52 -7.38
N THR A 490 41.43 2.54 -6.58
CA THR A 490 41.83 1.22 -7.09
C THR A 490 40.77 0.20 -6.71
N VAL A 491 39.98 -0.27 -7.69
CA VAL A 491 38.98 -1.33 -7.49
C VAL A 491 39.64 -2.68 -7.76
N ARG A 492 39.63 -3.57 -6.76
CA ARG A 492 40.08 -4.96 -6.91
C ARG A 492 38.87 -5.88 -6.96
N TRP A 493 38.76 -6.69 -8.00
CA TRP A 493 37.68 -7.67 -8.16
C TRP A 493 38.24 -9.02 -8.58
N MET A 494 37.52 -10.09 -8.26
CA MET A 494 37.79 -11.45 -8.74
C MET A 494 36.46 -12.06 -9.16
N SER A 495 36.39 -12.68 -10.33
CA SER A 495 35.20 -13.44 -10.73
C SER A 495 35.08 -14.67 -9.83
N ALA A 496 33.91 -14.91 -9.26
CA ALA A 496 33.60 -16.22 -8.69
C ALA A 496 33.66 -17.25 -9.83
N GLN A 497 34.58 -18.22 -9.75
CA GLN A 497 34.56 -19.34 -10.69
C GLN A 497 33.40 -20.25 -10.32
N THR A 498 32.36 -20.28 -11.15
CA THR A 498 31.38 -21.34 -11.11
C THR A 498 32.05 -22.59 -11.67
N SER A 499 31.89 -23.74 -11.01
CA SER A 499 32.34 -24.98 -11.63
C SER A 499 31.47 -25.24 -12.85
N GLN A 500 32.02 -25.09 -14.05
CA GLN A 500 31.42 -25.56 -15.31
C GLN A 500 31.44 -27.09 -15.38
N TYR A 501 30.87 -27.76 -14.38
CA TYR A 501 30.40 -29.12 -14.64
C TYR A 501 29.12 -28.99 -15.46
N ASP A 502 29.27 -28.98 -16.78
CA ASP A 502 28.24 -29.20 -17.81
C ASP A 502 27.64 -30.61 -17.73
N SER A 503 27.51 -31.17 -16.53
CA SER A 503 26.51 -32.19 -16.27
C SER A 503 25.25 -31.41 -15.93
N THR A 504 24.45 -31.12 -16.96
CA THR A 504 23.03 -30.75 -16.82
C THR A 504 22.48 -31.49 -15.61
N ALA A 505 22.18 -30.78 -14.52
CA ALA A 505 21.50 -31.38 -13.39
C ALA A 505 20.16 -31.85 -13.96
N ALA A 506 20.04 -33.15 -14.25
CA ALA A 506 18.76 -33.74 -14.55
C ALA A 506 17.82 -33.28 -13.43
N PRO A 507 16.61 -32.77 -13.74
CA PRO A 507 15.72 -32.28 -12.71
C PRO A 507 15.61 -33.37 -11.64
N LEU A 508 15.94 -33.02 -10.39
CA LEU A 508 15.96 -33.96 -9.25
C LEU A 508 14.68 -34.78 -9.17
N TRP A 509 13.60 -34.23 -9.72
CA TRP A 509 12.35 -34.91 -10.01
C TRP A 509 11.59 -34.17 -11.11
N ARG A 510 10.97 -34.89 -12.05
CA ARG A 510 10.04 -34.35 -13.06
C ARG A 510 8.67 -35.00 -12.84
N SER A 511 7.66 -34.23 -12.48
CA SER A 511 6.28 -34.73 -12.46
C SER A 511 5.78 -34.98 -13.88
N GLU A 512 4.93 -35.98 -14.07
CA GLU A 512 4.03 -36.00 -15.23
C GLU A 512 3.16 -34.71 -15.21
N ASN A 513 2.75 -34.23 -16.39
CA ASN A 513 1.89 -33.06 -16.51
C ASN A 513 0.50 -33.37 -15.91
N SER A 514 0.34 -33.14 -14.60
CA SER A 514 -0.92 -33.33 -13.89
C SER A 514 -1.56 -31.98 -13.58
N PHE A 515 -2.72 -31.70 -14.18
CA PHE A 515 -3.50 -30.50 -13.91
C PHE A 515 -4.45 -30.75 -12.73
N LEU A 516 -4.11 -30.22 -11.55
CA LEU A 516 -4.92 -30.39 -10.33
C LEU A 516 -5.69 -29.13 -9.93
N ALA A 517 -5.45 -27.98 -10.56
CA ALA A 517 -6.23 -26.72 -10.44
C ALA A 517 -5.44 -25.55 -11.06
N ALA A 518 -4.16 -25.50 -10.76
CA ALA A 518 -3.21 -24.51 -11.25
C ALA A 518 -2.71 -24.87 -12.66
N ALA A 519 -2.26 -23.86 -13.41
CA ALA A 519 -1.49 -24.11 -14.62
C ALA A 519 -0.20 -24.88 -14.25
N ALA A 520 0.17 -25.89 -15.03
CA ALA A 520 1.47 -26.56 -14.93
C ALA A 520 2.34 -26.11 -16.11
N LEU A 521 3.65 -26.06 -15.91
CA LEU A 521 4.59 -25.85 -16.99
C LEU A 521 4.56 -27.09 -17.90
N VAL A 522 4.20 -26.93 -19.18
CA VAL A 522 3.96 -28.07 -20.09
C VAL A 522 5.27 -28.67 -20.64
N GLY A 523 6.37 -27.93 -20.59
CA GLY A 523 7.71 -28.34 -21.01
C GLY A 523 8.78 -27.57 -20.24
N ASP A 524 10.05 -27.94 -20.39
CA ASP A 524 11.15 -27.18 -19.79
C ASP A 524 11.24 -25.80 -20.48
N LEU A 525 11.55 -24.74 -19.72
CA LEU A 525 11.86 -23.44 -20.31
C LEU A 525 13.21 -23.58 -21.03
N ASN A 526 13.22 -23.47 -22.35
CA ASN A 526 14.48 -23.47 -23.11
C ASN A 526 15.10 -22.06 -23.08
N ASP A 527 16.43 -21.97 -23.21
CA ASP A 527 17.15 -20.68 -23.27
C ASP A 527 16.66 -19.75 -24.39
N THR A 528 15.97 -20.27 -25.40
CA THR A 528 15.39 -19.51 -26.50
C THR A 528 13.96 -19.02 -26.25
N ASP A 529 13.32 -19.43 -25.15
CA ASP A 529 11.98 -18.97 -24.75
C ASP A 529 12.05 -17.74 -23.82
N VAL A 530 13.18 -17.00 -23.87
CA VAL A 530 13.52 -15.81 -23.07
C VAL A 530 13.37 -14.54 -23.91
#